data_AF-A0A4E0R3B1-F1
#
_entry.id   AF-A0A4E0R3B1-F1
#
_cell.length_a   1.000
_cell.length_b   1.000
_cell.length_c   1.000
_cell.angle_alpha   90.00
_cell.angle_beta   90.00
_cell.angle_gamma   90.00
#
_symmetry.space_group_name_H-M   'P 1'
#
loop_
_entity.id
_entity.type
_entity.pdbx_description
1 polymer ?
#
loop_
_entity_poly.entity_id
_entity_poly.type
_entity_poly.pdbx_seq_one_letter_code
_entity_poly.pdbx_strand_id
1 'polypeptide(L)'
;MSICYRPAEQNSDSCSWPLGCFWSVCFFIVAVISYFLYRPLHLPDKFKHMSMFLNTLSPKFYVALTGTSSLISGLILIFEWWYFRKYGKSFIEQISLTHIYPLIGGADDDNDCESVDSNGPVTTTQECKVWRNPYSLFRGAEYQRFFRETGRDPLTYYDMNLSAQDHQTFFTCEADAGRPEYELMQMAWRERNHEERIKKTKEALAKNPECATAMILLAEEECSLIVDAEQMYKQAYRVAETALRRSQQMQNHNPAHESMYRRDIHVFVFIRRRLAMCARKLGKLKEAIKMMKDLIKEYPNLNLFNIHENLIECYLAAQQYADAQAFLLKYDDINYPKSATICYTAALLKARQVADKFSPDIASRKGLSAAELSAVEAIHRAVEFNPHVPKYLLEMKSLILPTEHILKRGDSEAIAYAFFHLAHWKAVEGAINLLYCTWEGTFRLIPYPLEKGNLFYPYPHSATATDRELLPSFHDISVYPKKDVPFFILFTAVICSLTAVLACLTHVYPEQMGWLSKKTLHWFFSPMHYLFEKLENMLLALSPGSSRKL
;
A
#
# COMPACT_ATOMS: atom_id res chain seq x y z
N MET A 1 37.12 -17.87 6.77
CA MET A 1 37.16 -19.13 5.99
C MET A 1 36.29 -20.14 6.72
N SER A 2 35.03 -20.29 6.30
CA SER A 2 34.21 -21.47 6.60
C SER A 2 32.96 -21.44 5.72
N ILE A 3 33.12 -22.12 4.59
CA ILE A 3 32.17 -22.90 3.80
C ILE A 3 30.71 -22.42 3.83
N CYS A 4 30.40 -21.69 2.76
CA CYS A 4 29.10 -21.29 2.30
C CYS A 4 28.26 -22.54 1.95
N TYR A 5 27.31 -22.90 2.80
CA TYR A 5 26.23 -23.81 2.43
C TYR A 5 25.13 -22.96 1.78
N ARG A 6 25.17 -22.83 0.44
CA ARG A 6 24.03 -22.37 -0.35
C ARG A 6 22.93 -23.44 -0.20
N PRO A 7 21.77 -23.14 0.40
CA PRO A 7 20.60 -23.94 0.10
C PRO A 7 20.25 -23.66 -1.36
N ALA A 8 19.99 -24.71 -2.11
CA ALA A 8 19.56 -24.63 -3.49
C ALA A 8 18.40 -23.62 -3.62
N GLU A 9 18.50 -22.75 -4.62
CA GLU A 9 17.40 -21.96 -5.15
C GLU A 9 16.27 -22.92 -5.55
N GLN A 10 15.38 -23.23 -4.61
CA GLN A 10 14.04 -23.61 -4.95
C GLN A 10 13.35 -22.32 -5.36
N ASN A 11 13.46 -22.01 -6.65
CA ASN A 11 12.45 -21.25 -7.36
C ASN A 11 11.10 -21.93 -7.06
N SER A 12 10.42 -21.47 -6.02
CA SER A 12 8.96 -21.47 -6.03
C SER A 12 8.54 -20.36 -6.99
N ASP A 13 8.90 -20.55 -8.27
CA ASP A 13 8.06 -20.10 -9.37
C ASP A 13 6.74 -20.83 -9.15
N SER A 14 5.87 -20.25 -8.34
CA SER A 14 4.45 -20.55 -8.35
C SER A 14 4.03 -20.29 -9.79
N CYS A 15 4.03 -21.37 -10.57
CA CYS A 15 3.73 -21.46 -11.99
C CYS A 15 2.97 -20.23 -12.48
N SER A 16 3.69 -19.26 -13.06
CA SER A 16 3.16 -18.30 -14.02
C SER A 16 2.84 -18.98 -15.37
N TRP A 17 2.90 -20.30 -15.40
CA TRP A 17 2.55 -21.14 -16.54
C TRP A 17 1.09 -21.04 -16.99
N PRO A 18 0.05 -20.78 -16.17
CA PRO A 18 -1.29 -20.67 -16.73
C PRO A 18 -1.41 -19.40 -17.60
N LEU A 19 -0.76 -18.30 -17.21
CA LEU A 19 -0.80 -17.06 -17.98
C LEU A 19 0.13 -17.13 -19.21
N GLY A 20 1.34 -17.70 -19.06
CA GLY A 20 2.26 -17.91 -20.17
C GLY A 20 1.75 -18.91 -21.21
N CYS A 21 1.19 -20.04 -20.78
CA CYS A 21 0.53 -20.99 -21.69
C CYS A 21 -0.74 -20.38 -22.29
N PHE A 22 -1.50 -19.59 -21.55
CA PHE A 22 -2.65 -18.87 -22.08
C PHE A 22 -2.24 -17.86 -23.17
N TRP A 23 -1.23 -17.02 -22.93
CA TRP A 23 -0.71 -16.10 -23.93
C TRP A 23 -0.07 -16.82 -25.10
N SER A 24 0.62 -17.95 -24.88
CA SER A 24 1.15 -18.80 -25.95
C SER A 24 0.04 -19.41 -26.80
N VAL A 25 -1.04 -19.89 -26.19
CA VAL A 25 -2.20 -20.44 -26.91
C VAL A 25 -2.94 -19.32 -27.63
N CYS A 26 -3.11 -18.14 -27.03
CA CYS A 26 -3.69 -16.97 -27.69
C CYS A 26 -2.81 -16.48 -28.85
N PHE A 27 -1.49 -16.40 -28.69
CA PHE A 27 -0.56 -16.05 -29.77
C PHE A 27 -0.57 -17.10 -30.87
N PHE A 28 -0.65 -18.39 -30.54
CA PHE A 28 -0.75 -19.46 -31.52
C PHE A 28 -2.08 -19.38 -32.28
N ILE A 29 -3.19 -19.14 -31.60
CA ILE A 29 -4.51 -18.95 -32.23
C ILE A 29 -4.50 -17.69 -33.11
N VAL A 30 -3.96 -16.57 -32.64
CA VAL A 30 -3.85 -15.32 -33.42
C VAL A 30 -2.90 -15.50 -34.60
N ALA A 31 -1.79 -16.22 -34.45
CA ALA A 31 -0.86 -16.51 -35.54
C ALA A 31 -1.45 -17.45 -36.58
N VAL A 32 -2.22 -18.45 -36.15
CA VAL A 32 -2.98 -19.35 -37.05
C VAL A 32 -4.07 -18.56 -37.78
N ILE A 33 -4.84 -17.74 -37.07
CA ILE A 33 -5.85 -16.85 -37.66
C ILE A 33 -5.18 -15.87 -38.65
N SER A 34 -4.06 -15.26 -38.28
CA SER A 34 -3.29 -14.35 -39.14
C SER A 34 -2.71 -15.07 -40.36
N TYR A 35 -2.20 -16.29 -40.21
CA TYR A 35 -1.66 -17.11 -41.31
C TYR A 35 -2.76 -17.53 -42.31
N PHE A 36 -3.95 -17.86 -41.82
CA PHE A 36 -5.11 -18.15 -42.67
C PHE A 36 -5.73 -16.87 -43.28
N LEU A 37 -5.66 -15.73 -42.59
CA LEU A 37 -6.11 -14.43 -43.09
C LEU A 37 -5.13 -13.79 -44.09
N TYR A 38 -3.81 -14.03 -43.97
CA TYR A 38 -2.79 -13.39 -44.81
C TYR A 38 -2.82 -13.87 -46.27
N ARG A 39 -3.40 -15.04 -46.54
CA ARG A 39 -3.42 -15.62 -47.89
C ARG A 39 -4.57 -15.18 -48.80
N PRO A 40 -5.70 -14.59 -48.33
CA PRO A 40 -6.69 -14.03 -49.26
C PRO A 40 -7.42 -12.75 -48.75
N LEU A 41 -6.70 -11.66 -48.46
CA LEU A 41 -7.31 -10.41 -47.97
C LEU A 41 -6.92 -9.15 -48.78
N HIS A 42 -7.66 -8.91 -49.86
CA HIS A 42 -7.91 -7.54 -50.33
C HIS A 42 -8.85 -6.84 -49.31
N LEU A 43 -8.24 -6.25 -48.27
CA LEU A 43 -8.93 -5.59 -47.15
C LEU A 43 -9.80 -4.36 -47.48
N PRO A 44 -9.49 -3.50 -48.48
CA PRO A 44 -10.26 -2.27 -48.71
C PRO A 44 -11.69 -2.53 -49.21
N ASP A 45 -11.88 -3.48 -50.14
CA ASP A 45 -13.19 -3.76 -50.74
C ASP A 45 -14.15 -4.50 -49.79
N LYS A 46 -13.59 -5.16 -48.77
CA LYS A 46 -14.35 -5.94 -47.79
C LYS A 46 -14.80 -5.14 -46.56
N PHE A 47 -14.12 -4.03 -46.23
CA PHE A 47 -14.61 -3.09 -45.20
C PHE A 47 -15.95 -2.44 -45.61
N LYS A 48 -16.14 -2.18 -46.91
CA LYS A 48 -17.45 -1.73 -47.46
C LYS A 48 -18.56 -2.75 -47.26
N HIS A 49 -18.26 -4.05 -47.39
CA HIS A 49 -19.23 -5.12 -47.13
C HIS A 49 -19.58 -5.27 -45.65
N MET A 50 -18.62 -5.04 -44.75
CA MET A 50 -18.87 -5.06 -43.30
C MET A 50 -19.72 -3.86 -42.82
N SER A 51 -19.54 -2.69 -43.43
CA SER A 51 -20.41 -1.52 -43.22
C SER A 51 -21.83 -1.74 -43.77
N MET A 52 -21.97 -2.40 -44.93
CA MET A 52 -23.28 -2.82 -45.45
C MET A 52 -23.94 -3.88 -44.56
N PHE A 53 -23.18 -4.79 -43.95
CA PHE A 53 -23.70 -5.83 -43.06
C PHE A 53 -24.40 -5.28 -41.81
N LEU A 54 -23.82 -4.27 -41.14
CA LEU A 54 -24.49 -3.60 -40.00
C LEU A 54 -25.84 -2.99 -40.42
N ASN A 55 -25.95 -2.55 -41.67
CA ASN A 55 -27.17 -1.99 -42.25
C ASN A 55 -28.14 -3.04 -42.82
N THR A 56 -27.73 -4.32 -42.95
CA THR A 56 -28.52 -5.40 -43.57
C THR A 56 -28.63 -6.64 -42.68
N LEU A 57 -28.66 -6.46 -41.36
CA LEU A 57 -28.88 -7.54 -40.41
C LEU A 57 -30.27 -8.17 -40.64
N SER A 58 -30.30 -9.44 -41.05
CA SER A 58 -31.57 -10.13 -41.33
C SER A 58 -32.37 -10.38 -40.03
N PRO A 59 -33.72 -10.41 -40.09
CA PRO A 59 -34.56 -10.71 -38.93
C PRO A 59 -34.19 -12.02 -38.22
N LYS A 60 -33.70 -13.03 -38.97
CA LYS A 60 -33.25 -14.32 -38.42
C LYS A 60 -32.00 -14.18 -37.55
N PHE A 61 -31.11 -13.26 -37.89
CA PHE A 61 -29.94 -12.97 -37.05
C PHE A 61 -30.36 -12.30 -35.74
N TYR A 62 -31.29 -11.34 -35.79
CA TYR A 62 -31.83 -10.72 -34.57
C TYR A 62 -32.54 -11.75 -33.68
N VAL A 63 -33.30 -12.69 -34.25
CA VAL A 63 -33.93 -13.77 -33.49
C VAL A 63 -32.89 -14.70 -32.86
N ALA A 64 -31.85 -15.09 -33.60
CA ALA A 64 -30.76 -15.92 -33.07
C ALA A 64 -29.97 -15.19 -31.96
N LEU A 65 -29.64 -13.92 -32.18
CA LEU A 65 -28.94 -13.08 -31.22
C LEU A 65 -29.76 -12.90 -29.94
N THR A 66 -31.06 -12.60 -30.07
CA THR A 66 -32.00 -12.46 -28.95
C THR A 66 -32.19 -13.78 -28.20
N GLY A 67 -32.23 -14.90 -28.91
CA GLY A 67 -32.28 -16.24 -28.29
C GLY A 67 -31.02 -16.54 -27.50
N THR A 68 -29.84 -16.28 -28.07
CA THR A 68 -28.56 -16.48 -27.36
C THR A 68 -28.37 -15.52 -26.19
N SER A 69 -28.75 -14.25 -26.33
CA SER A 69 -28.64 -13.27 -25.25
C SER A 69 -29.60 -13.57 -24.11
N SER A 70 -30.83 -14.01 -24.40
CA SER A 70 -31.81 -14.43 -23.40
C SER A 70 -31.32 -15.64 -22.60
N LEU A 71 -30.72 -16.64 -23.27
CA LEU A 71 -30.17 -17.82 -22.60
C LEU A 71 -28.96 -17.48 -21.71
N ILE A 72 -28.07 -16.60 -22.18
CA ILE A 72 -26.93 -16.11 -21.40
C ILE A 72 -27.41 -15.28 -20.21
N SER A 73 -28.36 -14.37 -20.40
CA SER A 73 -28.96 -13.56 -19.34
C SER A 73 -29.66 -14.41 -18.28
N GLY A 74 -30.37 -15.47 -18.69
CA GLY A 74 -30.99 -16.42 -17.77
C GLY A 74 -29.97 -17.18 -16.93
N LEU A 75 -28.85 -17.62 -17.53
CA LEU A 75 -27.75 -18.25 -16.80
C LEU A 75 -27.09 -17.29 -15.80
N ILE A 76 -26.81 -16.05 -16.23
CA ILE A 76 -26.25 -15.01 -15.37
C ILE A 76 -27.17 -14.77 -14.17
N LEU A 77 -28.48 -14.68 -14.40
CA LEU A 77 -29.48 -14.43 -13.34
C LEU A 77 -29.56 -15.60 -12.34
N ILE A 78 -29.44 -16.86 -12.78
CA ILE A 78 -29.39 -18.02 -11.88
C ILE A 78 -28.12 -17.98 -11.02
N PHE A 79 -26.97 -17.67 -11.62
CA PHE A 79 -25.71 -17.54 -10.88
C PHE A 79 -25.72 -16.35 -9.92
N GLU A 80 -26.27 -15.22 -10.34
CA GLU A 80 -26.41 -14.03 -9.52
C GLU A 80 -27.35 -14.27 -8.35
N TRP A 81 -28.47 -14.96 -8.57
CA TRP A 81 -29.39 -15.35 -7.49
C TRP A 81 -28.74 -16.30 -6.49
N TRP A 82 -27.98 -17.29 -6.97
CA TRP A 82 -27.22 -18.21 -6.11
C TRP A 82 -26.15 -17.48 -5.29
N TYR A 83 -25.39 -16.57 -5.93
CA TYR A 83 -24.37 -15.75 -5.28
C TYR A 83 -24.99 -14.79 -4.24
N PHE A 84 -26.06 -14.09 -4.61
CA PHE A 84 -26.78 -13.17 -3.73
C PHE A 84 -27.31 -13.89 -2.48
N ARG A 85 -27.86 -15.11 -2.63
CA ARG A 85 -28.33 -15.90 -1.49
C ARG A 85 -27.21 -16.32 -0.53
N LYS A 86 -25.98 -16.50 -1.04
CA LYS A 86 -24.81 -16.92 -0.24
C LYS A 86 -24.05 -15.76 0.41
N TYR A 87 -23.98 -14.60 -0.26
CA TYR A 87 -23.14 -13.47 0.17
C TYR A 87 -23.90 -12.18 0.47
N GLY A 88 -25.22 -12.14 0.23
CA GLY A 88 -26.09 -10.99 0.54
C GLY A 88 -25.86 -9.74 -0.31
N LYS A 89 -25.14 -9.84 -1.44
CA LYS A 89 -24.82 -8.73 -2.35
C LYS A 89 -24.87 -9.19 -3.81
N SER A 90 -25.23 -8.30 -4.75
CA SER A 90 -25.20 -8.62 -6.19
C SER A 90 -23.74 -8.74 -6.66
N PHE A 91 -23.46 -9.82 -7.41
CA PHE A 91 -22.16 -10.03 -8.05
C PHE A 91 -21.89 -8.98 -9.13
N ILE A 92 -22.92 -8.61 -9.90
CA ILE A 92 -22.83 -7.63 -10.98
C ILE A 92 -22.57 -6.24 -10.42
N GLU A 93 -23.29 -5.84 -9.36
CA GLU A 93 -23.08 -4.57 -8.67
C GLU A 93 -21.66 -4.46 -8.08
N GLN A 94 -21.17 -5.53 -7.47
CA GLN A 94 -19.80 -5.58 -6.93
C GLN A 94 -18.76 -5.42 -8.05
N ILE A 95 -18.94 -6.07 -9.20
CA ILE A 95 -18.01 -5.97 -10.33
C ILE A 95 -18.13 -4.62 -11.05
N SER A 96 -19.35 -4.11 -11.23
CA SER A 96 -19.56 -2.84 -11.93
C SER A 96 -18.95 -1.67 -11.14
N LEU A 97 -19.17 -1.61 -9.83
CA LEU A 97 -18.58 -0.60 -8.95
C LEU A 97 -17.05 -0.75 -8.83
N THR A 98 -16.53 -1.98 -8.79
CA THR A 98 -15.10 -2.22 -8.53
C THR A 98 -14.22 -2.15 -9.78
N HIS A 99 -14.73 -2.57 -10.94
CA HIS A 99 -13.93 -2.81 -12.15
C HIS A 99 -14.40 -2.07 -13.41
N ILE A 100 -15.69 -1.71 -13.51
CA ILE A 100 -16.23 -1.04 -14.72
C ILE A 100 -16.31 0.47 -14.52
N TYR A 101 -16.74 0.93 -13.34
CA TYR A 101 -16.87 2.34 -13.00
C TYR A 101 -15.55 3.13 -13.16
N PRO A 102 -14.37 2.63 -12.73
CA PRO A 102 -13.10 3.32 -12.98
C PRO A 102 -12.66 3.32 -14.46
N LEU A 103 -13.15 2.37 -15.26
CA LEU A 103 -12.80 2.22 -16.67
C LEU A 103 -13.65 3.12 -17.60
N ILE A 104 -14.83 3.55 -17.14
CA ILE A 104 -15.78 4.40 -17.89
C ILE A 104 -15.51 5.91 -17.71
N GLY A 105 -14.47 6.30 -16.97
CA GLY A 105 -14.04 7.70 -16.90
C GLY A 105 -14.79 8.55 -15.87
N GLY A 106 -15.10 7.97 -14.70
CA GLY A 106 -15.44 8.77 -13.51
C GLY A 106 -14.20 9.38 -12.88
N ALA A 107 -13.55 10.30 -13.60
CA ALA A 107 -12.78 11.37 -12.97
C ALA A 107 -13.80 12.49 -12.79
N ASP A 108 -14.36 12.63 -11.58
CA ASP A 108 -15.17 13.80 -11.28
C ASP A 108 -14.22 15.00 -11.27
N ASP A 109 -14.28 15.77 -12.36
CA ASP A 109 -13.80 17.15 -12.42
C ASP A 109 -14.54 17.97 -11.35
N ASP A 110 -13.77 18.88 -10.75
CA ASP A 110 -14.11 19.81 -9.68
C ASP A 110 -15.53 20.41 -9.77
N ASN A 111 -16.26 20.36 -8.65
CA ASN A 111 -17.17 21.44 -8.31
C ASN A 111 -17.30 21.56 -6.78
N ASP A 112 -16.69 22.62 -6.27
CA ASP A 112 -16.80 23.09 -4.89
C ASP A 112 -18.27 23.35 -4.50
N CYS A 113 -18.71 22.74 -3.41
CA CYS A 113 -19.64 23.41 -2.48
C CYS A 113 -19.51 22.84 -1.07
N GLU A 114 -19.14 23.70 -0.11
CA GLU A 114 -19.21 23.42 1.32
C GLU A 114 -20.66 23.12 1.75
N SER A 115 -20.84 22.06 2.54
CA SER A 115 -21.82 22.09 3.64
C SER A 115 -21.51 21.05 4.71
N VAL A 116 -21.58 21.50 5.96
CA VAL A 116 -21.43 20.75 7.20
C VAL A 116 -22.75 20.05 7.51
N ASP A 117 -22.76 18.73 7.64
CA ASP A 117 -23.29 17.96 8.78
C ASP A 117 -23.70 16.51 8.43
N SER A 118 -23.17 15.58 9.25
CA SER A 118 -23.80 14.42 9.89
C SER A 118 -24.73 13.44 9.12
N ASN A 119 -24.26 12.18 9.08
CA ASN A 119 -25.00 10.91 8.93
C ASN A 119 -25.77 10.65 7.61
N GLY A 120 -25.05 10.10 6.62
CA GLY A 120 -25.56 9.43 5.41
C GLY A 120 -24.51 8.46 4.84
N PRO A 121 -24.89 7.48 3.97
CA PRO A 121 -24.03 6.35 3.61
C PRO A 121 -22.78 6.80 2.84
N VAL A 122 -21.65 6.20 3.22
CA VAL A 122 -20.27 6.55 2.82
C VAL A 122 -20.05 6.31 1.31
N THR A 123 -20.28 7.33 0.49
CA THR A 123 -19.84 7.39 -0.92
C THR A 123 -19.30 8.76 -1.29
N THR A 124 -18.43 9.31 -0.45
CA THR A 124 -17.60 10.47 -0.80
C THR A 124 -16.13 10.11 -0.55
N THR A 125 -15.30 10.43 -1.53
CA THR A 125 -13.84 10.22 -1.59
C THR A 125 -13.19 10.88 -0.37
N GLN A 126 -13.09 10.16 0.74
CA GLN A 126 -12.40 10.65 1.92
C GLN A 126 -10.91 10.81 1.57
N GLU A 127 -10.44 12.05 1.47
CA GLU A 127 -9.01 12.33 1.35
C GLU A 127 -8.26 11.65 2.50
N CYS A 128 -7.25 10.87 2.16
CA CYS A 128 -6.44 10.17 3.14
C CYS A 128 -5.63 11.18 3.95
N LYS A 129 -5.92 11.28 5.26
CA LYS A 129 -5.10 12.11 6.15
C LYS A 129 -3.67 11.58 6.23
N VAL A 130 -2.72 12.41 5.80
CA VAL A 130 -1.29 12.21 5.94
C VAL A 130 -0.81 12.71 7.31
N TRP A 131 0.19 12.04 7.88
CA TRP A 131 0.75 12.34 9.20
C TRP A 131 2.25 12.54 9.12
N ARG A 132 2.82 13.41 9.96
CA ARG A 132 4.28 13.53 10.06
C ARG A 132 4.88 12.23 10.56
N ASN A 133 5.96 11.78 9.91
CA ASN A 133 6.72 10.61 10.31
C ASN A 133 7.43 10.89 11.65
N PRO A 134 7.13 10.14 12.73
CA PRO A 134 7.82 10.29 14.01
C PRO A 134 9.32 9.98 13.89
N TYR A 135 9.74 9.29 12.84
CA TYR A 135 11.11 8.88 12.61
C TYR A 135 11.77 9.57 11.40
N SER A 136 11.26 10.74 10.99
CA SER A 136 11.85 11.50 9.88
C SER A 136 13.36 11.70 10.05
N LEU A 137 14.12 11.46 8.98
CA LEU A 137 15.59 11.56 9.01
C LEU A 137 16.05 13.03 9.04
N PHE A 138 17.35 13.26 9.22
CA PHE A 138 17.94 14.60 9.10
C PHE A 138 18.23 14.92 7.63
N ARG A 139 17.69 16.03 7.11
CA ARG A 139 17.76 16.36 5.68
C ARG A 139 19.18 16.41 5.13
N GLY A 140 20.06 17.17 5.75
CA GLY A 140 21.46 17.29 5.33
C GLY A 140 22.24 16.01 5.59
N ALA A 141 22.16 15.49 6.81
CA ALA A 141 23.01 14.38 7.23
C ALA A 141 22.64 13.01 6.64
N GLU A 142 21.38 12.82 6.22
CA GLU A 142 20.87 11.51 5.79
C GLU A 142 20.25 11.57 4.39
N TYR A 143 19.22 12.40 4.15
CA TYR A 143 18.55 12.44 2.84
C TYR A 143 19.48 13.00 1.74
N GLN A 144 20.12 14.13 2.00
CA GLN A 144 21.02 14.78 1.04
C GLN A 144 22.28 13.95 0.84
N ARG A 145 22.76 13.26 1.88
CA ARG A 145 23.84 12.28 1.75
C ARG A 145 23.45 11.16 0.78
N PHE A 146 22.26 10.58 0.92
CA PHE A 146 21.75 9.58 -0.01
C PHE A 146 21.65 10.12 -1.45
N PHE A 147 21.15 11.34 -1.63
CA PHE A 147 21.10 11.98 -2.94
C PHE A 147 22.50 12.14 -3.56
N ARG A 148 23.48 12.63 -2.79
CA ARG A 148 24.88 12.79 -3.26
C ARG A 148 25.52 11.46 -3.66
N GLU A 149 25.19 10.38 -2.96
CA GLU A 149 25.75 9.04 -3.21
C GLU A 149 25.06 8.30 -4.37
N THR A 150 23.76 8.53 -4.60
CA THR A 150 22.95 7.72 -5.53
C THR A 150 22.41 8.49 -6.75
N GLY A 151 22.38 9.82 -6.69
CA GLY A 151 21.71 10.69 -7.67
C GLY A 151 20.19 10.56 -7.68
N ARG A 152 19.59 9.93 -6.66
CA ARG A 152 18.14 9.73 -6.54
C ARG A 152 17.57 10.55 -5.39
N ASP A 153 16.49 11.28 -5.65
CA ASP A 153 15.78 12.04 -4.63
C ASP A 153 14.97 11.11 -3.72
N PRO A 154 15.28 11.05 -2.40
CA PRO A 154 14.56 10.16 -1.48
C PRO A 154 13.19 10.72 -1.05
N LEU A 155 12.95 12.02 -1.25
CA LEU A 155 11.71 12.71 -0.89
C LEU A 155 11.03 13.24 -2.15
N THR A 156 9.70 13.13 -2.22
CA THR A 156 8.94 13.70 -3.33
C THR A 156 8.70 15.19 -3.12
N TYR A 157 8.34 15.88 -4.22
CA TYR A 157 7.91 17.27 -4.13
C TYR A 157 6.70 17.45 -3.20
N TYR A 158 5.75 16.50 -3.25
CA TYR A 158 4.57 16.51 -2.40
C TYR A 158 4.97 16.42 -0.91
N ASP A 159 5.83 15.48 -0.55
CA ASP A 159 6.31 15.31 0.84
C ASP A 159 7.08 16.55 1.35
N MET A 160 7.93 17.13 0.51
CA MET A 160 8.62 18.39 0.83
C MET A 160 7.66 19.57 1.02
N ASN A 161 6.59 19.64 0.23
CA ASN A 161 5.58 20.69 0.34
C ASN A 161 4.77 20.55 1.64
N LEU A 162 4.43 19.33 2.04
CA LEU A 162 3.81 19.07 3.36
C LEU A 162 4.70 19.58 4.49
N SER A 163 6.01 19.33 4.42
CA SER A 163 6.94 19.85 5.44
C SER A 163 7.01 21.37 5.46
N ALA A 164 6.92 22.03 4.31
CA ALA A 164 6.86 23.49 4.23
C ALA A 164 5.57 24.06 4.86
N GLN A 165 4.44 23.35 4.74
CA GLN A 165 3.18 23.71 5.41
C GLN A 165 3.29 23.52 6.91
N ASP A 166 3.78 22.37 7.36
CA ASP A 166 4.06 22.07 8.76
C ASP A 166 4.94 23.14 9.42
N HIS A 167 6.03 23.54 8.77
CA HIS A 167 6.93 24.58 9.30
C HIS A 167 6.23 25.93 9.42
N GLN A 168 5.34 26.29 8.48
CA GLN A 168 4.54 27.50 8.61
C GLN A 168 3.57 27.39 9.79
N THR A 169 2.91 26.25 9.97
CA THR A 169 2.00 26.02 11.09
C THR A 169 2.72 26.04 12.45
N PHE A 170 3.93 25.50 12.54
CA PHE A 170 4.60 25.30 13.82
C PHE A 170 5.50 26.46 14.22
N PHE A 171 6.15 27.10 13.24
CA PHE A 171 7.26 28.02 13.48
C PHE A 171 6.94 29.47 13.11
N THR A 172 5.68 29.78 12.83
CA THR A 172 5.23 31.15 12.56
C THR A 172 3.99 31.49 13.39
N CYS A 173 3.80 32.78 13.67
CA CYS A 173 2.59 33.32 14.27
C CYS A 173 2.34 34.75 13.80
N GLU A 174 1.16 35.30 14.08
CA GLU A 174 0.79 36.67 13.67
C GLU A 174 1.69 37.75 14.31
N ALA A 175 2.23 37.50 15.51
CA ALA A 175 3.13 38.42 16.20
C ALA A 175 4.52 38.58 15.56
N ASP A 176 4.78 37.83 14.48
CA ASP A 176 6.02 37.88 13.70
C ASP A 176 6.00 38.94 12.60
N ALA A 177 4.84 39.49 12.27
CA ALA A 177 4.69 40.52 11.25
C ALA A 177 5.59 41.74 11.55
N GLY A 178 6.30 42.23 10.53
CA GLY A 178 7.21 43.39 10.64
C GLY A 178 8.58 43.07 11.26
N ARG A 179 8.86 41.81 11.60
CA ARG A 179 10.18 41.38 12.05
C ARG A 179 10.98 40.78 10.89
N PRO A 180 12.11 41.39 10.50
CA PRO A 180 12.80 41.03 9.26
C PRO A 180 13.32 39.59 9.25
N GLU A 181 13.73 39.03 10.39
CA GLU A 181 14.19 37.65 10.48
C GLU A 181 13.07 36.64 10.18
N TYR A 182 11.84 36.91 10.62
CA TYR A 182 10.72 35.99 10.41
C TYR A 182 10.13 36.10 9.01
N GLU A 183 10.13 37.29 8.42
CA GLU A 183 9.77 37.48 7.00
C GLU A 183 10.72 36.69 6.09
N LEU A 184 12.03 36.77 6.34
CA LEU A 184 13.03 35.97 5.62
C LEU A 184 12.82 34.47 5.85
N MET A 185 12.50 34.04 7.08
CA MET A 185 12.22 32.64 7.35
C MET A 185 10.95 32.14 6.66
N GLN A 186 9.88 32.93 6.58
CA GLN A 186 8.69 32.57 5.79
C GLN A 186 9.02 32.32 4.32
N MET A 187 9.91 33.14 3.74
CA MET A 187 10.41 32.92 2.39
C MET A 187 11.28 31.65 2.30
N ALA A 188 12.16 31.42 3.28
CA ALA A 188 13.01 30.23 3.32
C ALA A 188 12.19 28.93 3.40
N TRP A 189 11.15 28.86 4.24
CA TRP A 189 10.33 27.65 4.39
C TRP A 189 9.61 27.24 3.10
N ARG A 190 9.27 28.21 2.24
CA ARG A 190 8.61 27.98 0.94
C ARG A 190 9.59 27.84 -0.22
N GLU A 191 10.85 28.20 -0.01
CA GLU A 191 11.88 28.16 -1.04
C GLU A 191 12.14 26.73 -1.47
N ARG A 192 12.13 26.46 -2.78
CA ARG A 192 12.31 25.11 -3.34
C ARG A 192 13.78 24.78 -3.53
N ASN A 193 14.58 25.78 -3.92
CA ASN A 193 15.99 25.59 -4.15
C ASN A 193 16.74 25.53 -2.80
N HIS A 194 17.45 24.43 -2.55
CA HIS A 194 18.16 24.20 -1.29
C HIS A 194 19.22 25.28 -0.97
N GLU A 195 20.01 25.71 -1.96
CA GLU A 195 21.06 26.72 -1.74
C GLU A 195 20.45 28.08 -1.40
N GLU A 196 19.42 28.49 -2.14
CA GLU A 196 18.68 29.73 -1.87
C GLU A 196 17.93 29.68 -0.54
N ARG A 197 17.45 28.50 -0.13
CA ARG A 197 16.82 28.28 1.17
C ARG A 197 17.82 28.52 2.30
N ILE A 198 19.01 27.90 2.24
CA ILE A 198 20.08 28.11 3.22
C ILE A 198 20.52 29.57 3.25
N LYS A 199 20.67 30.21 2.08
CA LYS A 199 21.08 31.60 1.97
C LYS A 199 20.10 32.54 2.69
N LYS A 200 18.80 32.44 2.43
CA LYS A 200 17.75 33.23 3.10
C LYS A 200 17.77 33.03 4.62
N THR A 201 18.03 31.82 5.08
CA THR A 201 18.14 31.51 6.52
C THR A 201 19.36 32.13 7.17
N LYS A 202 20.50 32.16 6.48
CA LYS A 202 21.69 32.87 6.97
C LYS A 202 21.46 34.38 7.01
N GLU A 203 20.74 34.93 6.03
CA GLU A 203 20.32 36.34 6.06
C GLU A 203 19.41 36.63 7.27
N ALA A 204 18.48 35.72 7.61
CA ALA A 204 17.63 35.85 8.80
C ALA A 204 18.47 35.89 10.10
N LEU A 205 19.45 35.00 10.24
CA LEU A 205 20.37 35.00 11.40
C LEU A 205 21.26 36.24 11.46
N ALA A 206 21.62 36.82 10.31
CA ALA A 206 22.35 38.09 10.27
C ALA A 206 21.50 39.26 10.77
N LYS A 207 20.16 39.21 10.65
CA LYS A 207 19.24 40.19 11.23
C LYS A 207 19.03 39.97 12.72
N ASN A 208 18.87 38.71 13.13
CA ASN A 208 18.71 38.33 14.53
C ASN A 208 19.48 37.03 14.83
N PRO A 209 20.64 37.11 15.51
CA PRO A 209 21.40 35.93 15.91
C PRO A 209 20.66 34.99 16.87
N GLU A 210 19.58 35.45 17.49
CA GLU A 210 18.69 34.68 18.37
C GLU A 210 17.44 34.15 17.64
N CYS A 211 17.49 33.98 16.31
CA CYS A 211 16.39 33.37 15.56
C CYS A 211 16.43 31.82 15.64
N ALA A 212 15.72 31.25 16.61
CA ALA A 212 15.69 29.79 16.82
C ALA A 212 15.16 29.00 15.61
N THR A 213 14.18 29.54 14.89
CA THR A 213 13.59 28.90 13.70
C THR A 213 14.58 28.83 12.53
N ALA A 214 15.45 29.83 12.39
CA ALA A 214 16.55 29.79 11.43
C ALA A 214 17.61 28.73 11.81
N MET A 215 17.94 28.63 13.10
CA MET A 215 18.85 27.58 13.59
C MET A 215 18.29 26.17 13.37
N ILE A 216 16.97 25.98 13.49
CA ILE A 216 16.30 24.71 13.15
C ILE A 216 16.57 24.35 11.68
N LEU A 217 16.37 25.29 10.75
CA LEU A 217 16.57 24.98 9.33
C LEU A 217 18.03 24.66 9.00
N LEU A 218 19.00 25.40 9.59
CA LEU A 218 20.42 25.07 9.41
C LEU A 218 20.78 23.70 9.98
N ALA A 219 20.23 23.34 11.15
CA ALA A 219 20.45 22.03 11.75
C ALA A 219 19.86 20.89 10.88
N GLU A 220 18.70 21.13 10.26
CA GLU A 220 18.07 20.16 9.37
C GLU A 220 18.83 20.02 8.05
N GLU A 221 19.23 21.12 7.40
CA GLU A 221 19.65 21.10 5.99
C GLU A 221 21.13 21.35 5.74
N GLU A 222 21.82 22.13 6.56
CA GLU A 222 23.24 22.45 6.34
C GLU A 222 24.17 21.43 6.99
N CYS A 223 23.76 20.85 8.12
CA CYS A 223 24.58 19.88 8.85
C CYS A 223 24.70 18.55 8.09
N SER A 224 25.93 18.18 7.71
CA SER A 224 26.22 16.94 7.00
C SER A 224 26.40 15.71 7.90
N LEU A 225 26.58 15.92 9.21
CA LEU A 225 26.75 14.87 10.20
C LEU A 225 25.78 15.07 11.37
N ILE A 226 25.38 13.98 12.01
CA ILE A 226 24.49 14.01 13.19
C ILE A 226 25.13 14.76 14.36
N VAL A 227 26.46 14.72 14.50
CA VAL A 227 27.18 15.46 15.55
C VAL A 227 27.05 16.97 15.33
N ASP A 228 27.17 17.44 14.09
CA ASP A 228 27.04 18.86 13.75
C ASP A 228 25.60 19.33 13.98
N ALA A 229 24.61 18.51 13.58
CA ALA A 229 23.20 18.77 13.85
C ALA A 229 22.94 18.86 15.36
N GLU A 230 23.48 17.92 16.17
CA GLU A 230 23.37 17.96 17.63
C GLU A 230 23.92 19.28 18.22
N GLN A 231 25.07 19.76 17.72
CA GLN A 231 25.66 21.02 18.17
C GLN A 231 24.79 22.22 17.81
N MET A 232 24.29 22.28 16.57
CA MET A 232 23.39 23.35 16.12
C MET A 232 22.09 23.36 16.93
N TYR A 233 21.48 22.19 17.18
CA TYR A 233 20.29 22.12 18.04
C TYR A 233 20.56 22.48 19.49
N LYS A 234 21.76 22.21 20.04
CA LYS A 234 22.12 22.66 21.39
C LYS A 234 22.21 24.18 21.47
N GLN A 235 22.67 24.85 20.42
CA GLN A 235 22.63 26.30 20.32
C GLN A 235 21.19 26.80 20.23
N ALA A 236 20.39 26.22 19.33
CA ALA A 236 18.97 26.54 19.16
C ALA A 236 18.17 26.35 20.45
N TYR A 237 18.48 25.31 21.23
CA TYR A 237 17.81 25.01 22.50
C TYR A 237 17.94 26.16 23.50
N ARG A 238 19.13 26.74 23.66
CA ARG A 238 19.37 27.84 24.62
C ARG A 238 18.56 29.09 24.25
N VAL A 239 18.52 29.39 22.95
CA VAL A 239 17.74 30.50 22.39
C VAL A 239 16.25 30.25 22.57
N ALA A 240 15.77 29.07 22.19
CA ALA A 240 14.36 28.69 22.29
C ALA A 240 13.86 28.63 23.75
N GLU A 241 14.67 28.13 24.68
CA GLU A 241 14.33 28.13 26.11
C GLU A 241 14.14 29.55 26.65
N THR A 242 15.03 30.47 26.26
CA THR A 242 14.96 31.87 26.68
C THR A 242 13.76 32.59 26.04
N ALA A 243 13.45 32.29 24.77
CA ALA A 243 12.25 32.80 24.10
C ALA A 243 10.97 32.29 24.77
N LEU A 244 10.88 30.98 25.03
CA LEU A 244 9.73 30.35 25.68
C LEU A 244 9.46 30.92 27.08
N ARG A 245 10.50 31.10 27.90
CA ARG A 245 10.34 31.71 29.24
C ARG A 245 9.80 33.15 29.15
N ARG A 246 10.25 33.93 28.17
CA ARG A 246 9.77 35.29 27.93
C ARG A 246 8.31 35.30 27.47
N SER A 247 7.94 34.47 26.50
CA SER A 247 6.57 34.42 25.98
C SER A 247 5.58 33.85 27.01
N GLN A 248 6.00 32.91 27.85
CA GLN A 248 5.18 32.36 28.94
C GLN A 248 4.74 33.44 29.94
N GLN A 249 5.61 34.41 30.24
CA GLN A 249 5.30 35.52 31.15
C GLN A 249 4.26 36.48 30.54
N MET A 250 4.23 36.59 29.20
CA MET A 250 3.37 37.54 28.49
C MET A 250 2.09 36.92 27.91
N GLN A 251 1.92 35.59 27.97
CA GLN A 251 0.88 34.86 27.23
C GLN A 251 -0.57 35.36 27.48
N ASN A 252 -0.88 35.88 28.67
CA ASN A 252 -2.23 36.28 29.06
C ASN A 252 -2.56 37.74 28.72
N HIS A 253 -1.62 38.50 28.14
CA HIS A 253 -1.82 39.94 27.91
C HIS A 253 -2.71 40.23 26.70
N ASN A 254 -2.53 39.50 25.59
CA ASN A 254 -3.34 39.65 24.38
C ASN A 254 -3.23 38.40 23.48
N PRO A 255 -4.12 38.23 22.48
CA PRO A 255 -4.11 37.06 21.59
C PRO A 255 -2.80 36.89 20.79
N ALA A 256 -2.09 37.99 20.49
CA ALA A 256 -0.81 37.94 19.78
C ALA A 256 0.31 37.35 20.64
N HIS A 257 0.32 37.63 21.95
CA HIS A 257 1.27 37.01 22.88
C HIS A 257 0.94 35.55 23.16
N GLU A 258 -0.35 35.17 23.14
CA GLU A 258 -0.77 33.78 23.22
C GLU A 258 -0.27 32.97 22.01
N SER A 259 -0.45 33.50 20.79
CA SER A 259 0.02 32.83 19.57
C SER A 259 1.55 32.72 19.52
N MET A 260 2.27 33.75 19.99
CA MET A 260 3.72 33.72 20.17
C MET A 260 4.17 32.64 21.16
N TYR A 261 3.49 32.51 22.30
CA TYR A 261 3.78 31.46 23.28
C TYR A 261 3.53 30.05 22.72
N ARG A 262 2.42 29.84 21.98
CA ARG A 262 2.14 28.56 21.31
C ARG A 262 3.24 28.19 20.30
N ARG A 263 3.67 29.15 19.46
CA ARG A 263 4.79 28.94 18.53
C ARG A 263 6.09 28.61 19.28
N ASP A 264 6.41 29.32 20.36
CA ASP A 264 7.63 29.06 21.14
C ASP A 264 7.62 27.68 21.79
N ILE A 265 6.46 27.19 22.25
CA ILE A 265 6.31 25.80 22.69
C ILE A 265 6.64 24.83 21.54
N HIS A 266 6.07 25.05 20.35
CA HIS A 266 6.31 24.18 19.20
C HIS A 266 7.79 24.14 18.81
N VAL A 267 8.44 25.30 18.73
CA VAL A 267 9.88 25.45 18.45
C VAL A 267 10.70 24.70 19.52
N PHE A 268 10.43 24.93 20.80
CA PHE A 268 11.15 24.32 21.90
C PHE A 268 11.01 22.79 21.93
N VAL A 269 9.78 22.28 21.80
CA VAL A 269 9.51 20.83 21.79
C VAL A 269 10.13 20.18 20.55
N PHE A 270 10.05 20.82 19.38
CA PHE A 270 10.70 20.32 18.18
C PHE A 270 12.21 20.16 18.37
N ILE A 271 12.89 21.20 18.88
CA ILE A 271 14.34 21.17 19.13
C ILE A 271 14.72 20.06 20.11
N ARG A 272 14.02 19.96 21.25
CA ARG A 272 14.30 18.91 22.24
C ARG A 272 14.07 17.51 21.68
N ARG A 273 13.01 17.32 20.87
CA ARG A 273 12.77 16.05 20.19
C ARG A 273 13.91 15.73 19.23
N ARG A 274 14.36 16.68 18.41
CA ARG A 274 15.49 16.47 17.48
C ARG A 274 16.80 16.20 18.22
N LEU A 275 17.07 16.85 19.35
CA LEU A 275 18.20 16.53 20.22
C LEU A 275 18.14 15.08 20.72
N ALA A 276 16.97 14.62 21.15
CA ALA A 276 16.78 13.23 21.56
C ALA A 276 16.97 12.24 20.42
N MET A 277 16.54 12.58 19.20
CA MET A 277 16.83 11.78 17.99
C MET A 277 18.33 11.75 17.66
N CYS A 278 19.05 12.88 17.78
CA CYS A 278 20.51 12.92 17.65
C CYS A 278 21.18 12.03 18.70
N ALA A 279 20.80 12.16 19.98
CA ALA A 279 21.33 11.36 21.07
C ALA A 279 21.14 9.86 20.82
N ARG A 280 19.96 9.44 20.34
CA ARG A 280 19.69 8.05 19.95
C ARG A 280 20.61 7.58 18.83
N LYS A 281 20.75 8.35 17.75
CA LYS A 281 21.64 8.01 16.61
C LYS A 281 23.13 7.98 17.01
N LEU A 282 23.53 8.77 18.01
CA LEU A 282 24.88 8.79 18.58
C LEU A 282 25.10 7.71 19.67
N GLY A 283 24.14 6.82 19.90
CA GLY A 283 24.25 5.75 20.90
C GLY A 283 24.07 6.20 22.36
N LYS A 284 23.70 7.46 22.61
CA LYS A 284 23.43 8.02 23.94
C LYS A 284 22.01 7.67 24.40
N LEU A 285 21.69 6.38 24.42
CA LEU A 285 20.31 5.88 24.56
C LEU A 285 19.63 6.31 25.86
N LYS A 286 20.36 6.30 26.99
CA LYS A 286 19.82 6.75 28.29
C LYS A 286 19.41 8.22 28.26
N GLU A 287 20.20 9.06 27.57
CA GLU A 287 19.92 10.48 27.42
C GLU A 287 18.69 10.70 26.53
N ALA A 288 18.61 10.00 25.40
CA ALA A 288 17.47 10.03 24.50
C ALA A 288 16.16 9.63 25.20
N ILE A 289 16.17 8.50 25.93
CA ILE A 289 15.01 8.01 26.69
C ILE A 289 14.57 9.06 27.71
N LYS A 290 15.51 9.64 28.47
CA LYS A 290 15.20 10.67 29.46
C LYS A 290 14.53 11.88 28.80
N MET A 291 15.13 12.41 27.73
CA MET A 291 14.57 13.57 27.02
C MET A 291 13.16 13.31 26.46
N MET A 292 12.91 12.13 25.87
CA MET A 292 11.59 11.78 25.33
C MET A 292 10.55 11.64 26.46
N LYS A 293 10.90 11.02 27.59
CA LYS A 293 10.01 10.91 28.77
C LYS A 293 9.69 12.28 29.37
N ASP A 294 10.68 13.14 29.49
CA ASP A 294 10.52 14.50 30.02
C ASP A 294 9.57 15.30 29.12
N LEU A 295 9.73 15.24 27.79
CA LEU A 295 8.82 15.89 26.84
C LEU A 295 7.37 15.41 26.97
N ILE A 296 7.15 14.09 27.03
CA ILE A 296 5.81 13.51 27.17
C ILE A 296 5.16 13.94 28.49
N LYS A 297 5.96 14.06 29.56
CA LYS A 297 5.48 14.48 30.90
C LYS A 297 5.18 15.98 30.96
N GLU A 298 6.04 16.80 30.39
CA GLU A 298 5.91 18.27 30.43
C GLU A 298 4.83 18.79 29.48
N TYR A 299 4.64 18.14 28.32
CA TYR A 299 3.71 18.56 27.28
C TYR A 299 2.74 17.43 26.84
N PRO A 300 1.95 16.85 27.75
CA PRO A 300 1.13 15.67 27.46
C PRO A 300 0.04 15.89 26.40
N ASN A 301 -0.43 17.13 26.26
CA ASN A 301 -1.47 17.50 25.29
C ASN A 301 -0.91 17.85 23.90
N LEU A 302 0.41 17.90 23.74
CA LEU A 302 1.06 18.22 22.47
C LEU A 302 1.41 16.93 21.71
N ASN A 303 0.41 16.26 21.16
CA ASN A 303 0.60 15.04 20.37
C ASN A 303 1.08 15.31 18.93
N LEU A 304 1.58 16.52 18.65
CA LEU A 304 1.91 16.98 17.30
C LEU A 304 2.99 16.15 16.61
N PHE A 305 3.97 15.68 17.38
CA PHE A 305 5.15 14.99 16.85
C PHE A 305 5.20 13.48 17.18
N ASN A 306 4.12 12.93 17.74
CA ASN A 306 4.03 11.51 18.12
C ASN A 306 5.25 11.00 18.93
N ILE A 307 5.71 11.79 19.90
CA ILE A 307 6.93 11.56 20.71
C ILE A 307 6.92 10.19 21.41
N HIS A 308 5.74 9.66 21.69
CA HIS A 308 5.54 8.33 22.25
C HIS A 308 6.12 7.22 21.37
N GLU A 309 6.06 7.35 20.04
CA GLU A 309 6.65 6.36 19.12
C GLU A 309 8.18 6.42 19.15
N ASN A 310 8.76 7.63 19.24
CA ASN A 310 10.20 7.79 19.44
C ASN A 310 10.68 7.16 20.75
N LEU A 311 9.89 7.25 21.81
CA LEU A 311 10.23 6.63 23.10
C LEU A 311 10.24 5.09 23.00
N ILE A 312 9.25 4.49 22.31
CA ILE A 312 9.21 3.04 22.08
C ILE A 312 10.47 2.59 21.33
N GLU A 313 10.81 3.29 20.25
CA GLU A 313 12.01 3.01 19.47
C GLU A 313 13.28 3.11 20.32
N CYS A 314 13.40 4.13 21.18
CA CYS A 314 14.53 4.26 22.10
C CYS A 314 14.61 3.09 23.11
N TYR A 315 13.47 2.62 23.65
CA TYR A 315 13.44 1.46 24.53
C TYR A 315 13.90 0.18 23.82
N LEU A 316 13.45 -0.04 22.59
CA LEU A 316 13.87 -1.20 21.78
C LEU A 316 15.36 -1.13 21.47
N ALA A 317 15.88 0.03 21.06
CA ALA A 317 17.32 0.22 20.83
C ALA A 317 18.15 -0.04 22.10
N ALA A 318 17.62 0.31 23.28
CA ALA A 318 18.25 0.05 24.58
C ALA A 318 18.01 -1.36 25.13
N GLN A 319 17.28 -2.21 24.40
CA GLN A 319 16.85 -3.55 24.82
C GLN A 319 16.05 -3.54 26.15
N GLN A 320 15.38 -2.42 26.44
CA GLN A 320 14.51 -2.23 27.59
C GLN A 320 13.09 -2.73 27.27
N TYR A 321 12.97 -4.03 26.99
CA TYR A 321 11.72 -4.65 26.55
C TYR A 321 10.59 -4.54 27.58
N ALA A 322 10.92 -4.65 28.87
CA ALA A 322 9.94 -4.52 29.95
C ALA A 322 9.34 -3.11 30.00
N ASP A 323 10.16 -2.07 29.81
CA ASP A 323 9.71 -0.68 29.77
C ASP A 323 8.86 -0.40 28.53
N ALA A 324 9.25 -0.92 27.36
CA ALA A 324 8.45 -0.84 26.14
C ALA A 324 7.07 -1.52 26.33
N GLN A 325 7.05 -2.70 26.94
CA GLN A 325 5.81 -3.44 27.21
C GLN A 325 4.91 -2.70 28.21
N ALA A 326 5.47 -2.21 29.31
CA ALA A 326 4.73 -1.43 30.31
C ALA A 326 4.15 -0.13 29.71
N PHE A 327 4.92 0.54 28.85
CA PHE A 327 4.47 1.72 28.13
C PHE A 327 3.29 1.41 27.20
N LEU A 328 3.39 0.34 26.40
CA LEU A 328 2.34 -0.08 25.48
C LEU A 328 1.04 -0.48 26.19
N LEU A 329 1.12 -1.12 27.36
CA LEU A 329 -0.07 -1.46 28.16
C LEU A 329 -0.83 -0.19 28.59
N LYS A 330 -0.11 0.81 29.12
CA LYS A 330 -0.71 2.11 29.47
C LYS A 330 -1.27 2.83 28.24
N TYR A 331 -0.65 2.63 27.08
CA TYR A 331 -1.09 3.24 25.82
C TYR A 331 -2.33 2.57 25.23
N ASP A 332 -2.58 1.30 25.55
CA ASP A 332 -3.79 0.58 25.10
C ASP A 332 -5.04 1.03 25.87
N ASP A 333 -4.88 1.41 27.15
CA ASP A 333 -5.94 1.95 28.02
C ASP A 333 -6.35 3.39 27.64
N ILE A 334 -5.47 4.12 26.94
CA ILE A 334 -5.74 5.49 26.49
C ILE A 334 -6.19 5.43 25.03
N ASN A 335 -7.26 6.13 24.65
CA ASN A 335 -7.79 6.20 23.27
C ASN A 335 -6.88 6.97 22.30
N TYR A 336 -5.56 6.75 22.36
CA TYR A 336 -4.62 7.28 21.38
C TYR A 336 -4.78 6.58 20.02
N PRO A 337 -4.49 7.28 18.92
CA PRO A 337 -4.59 6.70 17.59
C PRO A 337 -3.55 5.59 17.43
N LYS A 338 -3.99 4.42 16.96
CA LYS A 338 -3.10 3.28 16.67
C LYS A 338 -2.17 3.61 15.49
N SER A 339 -1.04 2.91 15.44
CA SER A 339 -0.01 3.01 14.41
C SER A 339 0.72 1.68 14.24
N ALA A 340 1.47 1.54 13.16
CA ALA A 340 2.28 0.34 12.93
C ALA A 340 3.26 0.11 14.09
N THR A 341 3.86 1.19 14.62
CA THR A 341 4.75 1.12 15.79
C THR A 341 4.07 0.45 16.97
N ILE A 342 2.85 0.87 17.33
CA ILE A 342 2.12 0.33 18.48
C ILE A 342 1.74 -1.13 18.25
N CYS A 343 1.09 -1.42 17.12
CA CYS A 343 0.53 -2.73 16.84
C CYS A 343 1.62 -3.79 16.64
N TYR A 344 2.62 -3.52 15.80
CA TYR A 344 3.68 -4.50 15.52
C TYR A 344 4.64 -4.67 16.69
N THR A 345 4.99 -3.61 17.41
CA THR A 345 5.87 -3.76 18.59
C THR A 345 5.18 -4.58 19.68
N ALA A 346 3.90 -4.33 19.95
CA ALA A 346 3.15 -5.15 20.91
C ALA A 346 3.08 -6.62 20.47
N ALA A 347 2.85 -6.89 19.19
CA ALA A 347 2.82 -8.24 18.65
C ALA A 347 4.18 -8.95 18.73
N LEU A 348 5.26 -8.27 18.34
CA LEU A 348 6.61 -8.85 18.30
C LEU A 348 7.22 -9.01 19.71
N LEU A 349 6.86 -8.16 20.67
CA LEU A 349 7.20 -8.40 22.08
C LEU A 349 6.54 -9.67 22.62
N LYS A 350 5.28 -9.95 22.25
CA LYS A 350 4.62 -11.21 22.60
C LYS A 350 5.22 -12.41 21.87
N ALA A 351 5.50 -12.27 20.58
CA ALA A 351 6.16 -13.31 19.78
C ALA A 351 7.52 -13.69 20.40
N ARG A 352 8.32 -12.71 20.83
CA ARG A 352 9.57 -12.92 21.55
C ARG A 352 9.40 -13.78 22.81
N GLN A 353 8.30 -13.64 23.56
CA GLN A 353 8.09 -14.42 24.80
C GLN A 353 7.85 -15.92 24.55
N VAL A 354 7.45 -16.29 23.33
CA VAL A 354 7.15 -17.68 22.95
C VAL A 354 8.12 -18.24 21.90
N ALA A 355 9.01 -17.39 21.38
CA ALA A 355 9.91 -17.68 20.26
C ALA A 355 10.72 -18.98 20.45
N ASP A 356 11.35 -19.17 21.61
CA ASP A 356 12.23 -20.32 21.88
C ASP A 356 11.51 -21.68 21.84
N LYS A 357 10.18 -21.68 22.02
CA LYS A 357 9.36 -22.90 22.12
C LYS A 357 8.46 -23.11 20.92
N PHE A 358 8.31 -22.09 20.09
CA PHE A 358 7.39 -22.13 18.97
C PHE A 358 7.97 -22.98 17.82
N SER A 359 7.20 -23.97 17.39
CA SER A 359 7.49 -24.76 16.19
C SER A 359 6.18 -25.00 15.43
N PRO A 360 6.10 -24.69 14.12
CA PRO A 360 4.92 -24.96 13.31
C PRO A 360 4.48 -26.44 13.34
N ASP A 361 5.44 -27.36 13.34
CA ASP A 361 5.17 -28.81 13.37
C ASP A 361 4.56 -29.24 14.70
N ILE A 362 5.02 -28.66 15.81
CA ILE A 362 4.48 -28.96 17.14
C ILE A 362 3.09 -28.33 17.30
N ALA A 363 2.94 -27.07 16.87
CA ALA A 363 1.69 -26.33 16.92
C ALA A 363 0.58 -27.02 16.10
N SER A 364 0.91 -27.60 14.95
CA SER A 364 -0.07 -28.33 14.12
C SER A 364 -0.57 -29.63 14.77
N ARG A 365 0.24 -30.30 15.60
CA ARG A 365 -0.14 -31.56 16.27
C ARG A 365 -0.84 -31.34 17.60
N LYS A 366 -0.35 -30.39 18.40
CA LYS A 366 -0.79 -30.16 19.79
C LYS A 366 -1.74 -28.96 19.93
N GLY A 367 -1.83 -28.10 18.92
CA GLY A 367 -2.44 -26.79 19.03
C GLY A 367 -1.52 -25.77 19.70
N LEU A 368 -1.94 -24.50 19.69
CA LEU A 368 -1.21 -23.40 20.32
C LEU A 368 -1.47 -23.36 21.83
N SER A 369 -0.43 -23.11 22.62
CA SER A 369 -0.58 -22.74 24.03
C SER A 369 -1.27 -21.38 24.17
N ALA A 370 -1.77 -21.05 25.36
CA ALA A 370 -2.42 -19.77 25.61
C ALA A 370 -1.51 -18.56 25.30
N ALA A 371 -0.20 -18.66 25.59
CA ALA A 371 0.77 -17.62 25.29
C ALA A 371 1.00 -17.49 23.77
N GLU A 372 1.16 -18.62 23.06
CA GLU A 372 1.31 -18.63 21.60
C GLU A 372 0.06 -18.09 20.91
N LEU A 373 -1.13 -18.48 21.37
CA LEU A 373 -2.40 -17.97 20.86
C LEU A 373 -2.48 -16.45 21.04
N SER A 374 -2.14 -15.92 22.21
CA SER A 374 -2.13 -14.48 22.46
C SER A 374 -1.14 -13.71 21.58
N ALA A 375 -0.01 -14.33 21.21
CA ALA A 375 0.96 -13.76 20.28
C ALA A 375 0.43 -13.76 18.84
N VAL A 376 -0.17 -14.88 18.40
CA VAL A 376 -0.81 -14.99 17.08
C VAL A 376 -1.97 -13.99 16.93
N GLU A 377 -2.82 -13.84 17.95
CA GLU A 377 -3.88 -12.83 17.97
C GLU A 377 -3.33 -11.40 17.87
N ALA A 378 -2.20 -11.10 18.53
CA ALA A 378 -1.58 -9.79 18.42
C ALA A 378 -1.01 -9.56 17.01
N ILE A 379 -0.43 -10.58 16.38
CA ILE A 379 -0.03 -10.52 14.96
C ILE A 379 -1.26 -10.31 14.07
N HIS A 380 -2.38 -10.97 14.35
CA HIS A 380 -3.63 -10.75 13.62
C HIS A 380 -4.05 -9.29 13.62
N ARG A 381 -4.04 -8.67 14.80
CA ARG A 381 -4.33 -7.24 14.94
C ARG A 381 -3.34 -6.35 14.21
N ALA A 382 -2.06 -6.69 14.24
CA ALA A 382 -1.02 -5.91 13.57
C ALA A 382 -1.13 -5.97 12.05
N VAL A 383 -1.35 -7.17 11.48
CA VAL A 383 -1.54 -7.39 10.04
C VAL A 383 -2.84 -6.76 9.56
N GLU A 384 -3.92 -6.84 10.34
CA GLU A 384 -5.19 -6.17 10.02
C GLU A 384 -5.05 -4.63 10.05
N PHE A 385 -4.26 -4.10 10.99
CA PHE A 385 -3.95 -2.68 11.05
C PHE A 385 -3.18 -2.23 9.80
N ASN A 386 -2.03 -2.84 9.51
CA ASN A 386 -1.23 -2.48 8.34
C ASN A 386 -0.63 -3.75 7.69
N PRO A 387 -1.19 -4.23 6.56
CA PRO A 387 -0.75 -5.46 5.91
C PRO A 387 0.53 -5.30 5.08
N HIS A 388 1.09 -4.10 4.95
CA HIS A 388 2.31 -3.84 4.18
C HIS A 388 3.57 -4.18 4.98
N VAL A 389 3.54 -3.96 6.30
CA VAL A 389 4.67 -4.14 7.23
C VAL A 389 5.35 -5.52 7.15
N PRO A 390 4.63 -6.66 7.08
CA PRO A 390 5.27 -7.98 7.12
C PRO A 390 6.27 -8.17 5.98
N LYS A 391 5.96 -7.70 4.77
CA LYS A 391 6.85 -7.84 3.62
C LYS A 391 8.20 -7.14 3.82
N TYR A 392 8.23 -6.00 4.52
CA TYR A 392 9.49 -5.31 4.81
C TYR A 392 10.23 -5.95 5.99
N LEU A 393 9.51 -6.33 7.05
CA LEU A 393 10.13 -6.98 8.21
C LEU A 393 10.72 -8.36 7.86
N LEU A 394 10.12 -9.04 6.89
CA LEU A 394 10.57 -10.33 6.38
C LEU A 394 11.54 -10.21 5.20
N GLU A 395 11.95 -9.00 4.85
CA GLU A 395 12.88 -8.71 3.74
C GLU A 395 12.40 -9.28 2.37
N MET A 396 11.09 -9.52 2.23
CA MET A 396 10.44 -9.92 0.97
C MET A 396 10.29 -8.74 0.01
N LYS A 397 10.48 -7.51 0.51
CA LYS A 397 10.46 -6.27 -0.25
C LYS A 397 11.62 -5.39 0.19
N SER A 398 12.29 -4.75 -0.78
CA SER A 398 13.42 -3.86 -0.49
C SER A 398 12.99 -2.66 0.34
N LEU A 399 13.81 -2.31 1.33
CA LEU A 399 13.66 -1.08 2.09
C LEU A 399 14.28 0.11 1.33
N ILE A 400 13.67 1.28 1.51
CA ILE A 400 14.17 2.59 1.07
C ILE A 400 14.27 3.53 2.27
N LEU A 401 14.80 4.74 2.10
CA LEU A 401 14.70 5.75 3.14
C LEU A 401 13.22 6.12 3.37
N PRO A 402 12.77 6.22 4.63
CA PRO A 402 11.41 6.63 4.92
C PRO A 402 11.21 8.11 4.60
N THR A 403 10.01 8.48 4.19
CA THR A 403 9.57 9.85 3.90
C THR A 403 9.41 10.69 5.17
N GLU A 404 9.29 12.01 5.04
CA GLU A 404 9.03 12.92 6.16
C GLU A 404 7.58 12.84 6.66
N HIS A 405 6.68 12.40 5.80
CA HIS A 405 5.30 12.09 6.10
C HIS A 405 4.92 10.66 5.74
N ILE A 406 3.90 10.14 6.41
CA ILE A 406 3.39 8.79 6.24
C ILE A 406 1.88 8.79 6.15
N LEU A 407 1.36 7.85 5.36
CA LEU A 407 -0.03 7.44 5.41
C LEU A 407 -0.18 6.32 6.43
N LYS A 408 -0.99 6.53 7.47
CA LYS A 408 -1.32 5.47 8.42
C LYS A 408 -2.01 4.32 7.70
N ARG A 409 -1.60 3.10 8.05
CA ARG A 409 -1.97 1.83 7.41
C ARG A 409 -1.43 1.65 6.00
N GLY A 410 -0.73 2.64 5.45
CA GLY A 410 -0.13 2.63 4.12
C GLY A 410 1.26 1.98 4.05
N ASP A 411 1.77 1.95 2.83
CA ASP A 411 3.11 1.45 2.50
C ASP A 411 4.20 2.36 3.08
N SER A 412 3.96 3.69 3.11
CA SER A 412 4.88 4.67 3.71
C SER A 412 5.06 4.49 5.22
N GLU A 413 4.00 4.25 5.99
CA GLU A 413 4.10 3.91 7.42
C GLU A 413 4.84 2.58 7.62
N ALA A 414 4.62 1.61 6.73
CA ALA A 414 5.28 0.32 6.83
C ALA A 414 6.79 0.40 6.63
N ILE A 415 7.25 1.21 5.65
CA ILE A 415 8.66 1.53 5.44
C ILE A 415 9.23 2.24 6.67
N ALA A 416 8.52 3.25 7.19
CA ALA A 416 8.96 3.98 8.38
C ALA A 416 9.14 3.04 9.58
N TYR A 417 8.19 2.14 9.84
CA TYR A 417 8.35 1.17 10.93
C TYR A 417 9.52 0.22 10.69
N ALA A 418 9.55 -0.45 9.53
CA ALA A 418 10.53 -1.50 9.25
C ALA A 418 11.96 -0.96 9.16
N PHE A 419 12.17 0.23 8.58
CA PHE A 419 13.49 0.87 8.47
C PHE A 419 14.19 1.01 9.83
N PHE A 420 13.44 1.37 10.88
CA PHE A 420 14.02 1.59 12.21
C PHE A 420 14.05 0.35 13.11
N HIS A 421 13.20 -0.64 12.84
CA HIS A 421 12.98 -1.76 13.76
C HIS A 421 13.41 -3.11 13.20
N LEU A 422 13.60 -3.28 11.89
CA LEU A 422 14.00 -4.55 11.29
C LEU A 422 15.30 -5.09 11.90
N ALA A 423 16.36 -4.26 11.95
CA ALA A 423 17.65 -4.68 12.49
C ALA A 423 17.53 -5.15 13.95
N HIS A 424 16.68 -4.48 14.74
CA HIS A 424 16.39 -4.86 16.11
C HIS A 424 15.69 -6.22 16.18
N TRP A 425 14.60 -6.41 15.44
CA TRP A 425 13.84 -7.67 15.47
C TRP A 425 14.61 -8.86 14.92
N LYS A 426 15.54 -8.64 13.97
CA LYS A 426 16.46 -9.68 13.51
C LYS A 426 17.47 -10.10 14.57
N ALA A 427 17.89 -9.18 15.44
CA ALA A 427 18.79 -9.48 16.54
C ALA A 427 18.10 -10.24 17.69
N VAL A 428 16.76 -10.26 17.73
CA VAL A 428 15.98 -11.02 18.70
C VAL A 428 15.60 -12.37 18.10
N GLU A 429 16.25 -13.43 18.58
CA GLU A 429 16.02 -14.80 18.07
C GLU A 429 14.53 -15.18 18.11
N GLY A 430 14.03 -15.65 16.96
CA GLY A 430 12.66 -16.11 16.79
C GLY A 430 11.54 -15.07 16.87
N ALA A 431 11.83 -13.78 17.13
CA ALA A 431 10.79 -12.74 17.20
C ALA A 431 10.01 -12.58 15.88
N ILE A 432 10.71 -12.69 14.74
CA ILE A 432 10.11 -12.59 13.41
C ILE A 432 9.60 -13.96 12.91
N ASN A 433 10.05 -15.09 13.49
CA ASN A 433 9.66 -16.42 13.02
C ASN A 433 8.15 -16.65 13.11
N LEU A 434 7.54 -16.25 14.23
CA LEU A 434 6.10 -16.37 14.38
C LEU A 434 5.36 -15.51 13.35
N LEU A 435 5.83 -14.28 13.11
CA LEU A 435 5.29 -13.41 12.06
C LEU A 435 5.38 -14.09 10.69
N TYR A 436 6.55 -14.64 10.33
CA TYR A 436 6.78 -15.35 9.08
C TYR A 436 5.78 -16.50 8.87
N CYS A 437 5.56 -17.31 9.90
CA CYS A 437 4.69 -18.48 9.80
C CYS A 437 3.21 -18.13 9.72
N THR A 438 2.76 -17.01 10.30
CA THR A 438 1.32 -16.74 10.45
C THR A 438 0.80 -15.63 9.56
N TRP A 439 1.62 -14.64 9.17
CA TRP A 439 1.12 -13.41 8.55
C TRP A 439 0.32 -13.62 7.25
N GLU A 440 0.68 -14.58 6.40
CA GLU A 440 -0.07 -14.86 5.17
C GLU A 440 -1.45 -15.47 5.46
N GLY A 441 -1.50 -16.42 6.40
CA GLY A 441 -2.74 -17.04 6.85
C GLY A 441 -3.64 -15.99 7.49
N THR A 442 -3.08 -15.18 8.38
CA THR A 442 -3.73 -14.01 8.94
C THR A 442 -4.29 -13.08 7.87
N PHE A 443 -3.48 -12.71 6.88
CA PHE A 443 -3.87 -11.79 5.82
C PHE A 443 -5.04 -12.34 4.99
N ARG A 444 -5.05 -13.65 4.71
CA ARG A 444 -6.15 -14.34 4.00
C ARG A 444 -7.45 -14.41 4.81
N LEU A 445 -7.37 -14.35 6.13
CA LEU A 445 -8.54 -14.38 7.03
C LEU A 445 -9.19 -13.00 7.21
N ILE A 446 -8.51 -11.92 6.85
CA ILE A 446 -9.11 -10.57 6.91
C ILE A 446 -10.25 -10.52 5.88
N PRO A 447 -11.45 -10.05 6.25
CA PRO A 447 -12.59 -10.00 5.34
C PRO A 447 -12.24 -9.25 4.05
N TYR A 448 -12.64 -9.80 2.90
CA TYR A 448 -12.49 -9.14 1.61
C TYR A 448 -13.80 -8.47 1.17
N PRO A 449 -13.76 -7.22 0.66
CA PRO A 449 -12.60 -6.32 0.61
C PRO A 449 -12.14 -5.90 2.01
N LEU A 450 -10.85 -5.55 2.15
CA LEU A 450 -10.24 -5.04 3.40
C LEU A 450 -10.94 -3.78 3.98
N GLU A 451 -11.92 -3.26 3.26
CA GLU A 451 -12.89 -2.25 3.68
C GLU A 451 -13.83 -2.73 4.79
N LYS A 452 -13.95 -4.04 5.04
CA LYS A 452 -14.64 -4.58 6.22
C LYS A 452 -13.62 -4.98 7.28
N GLY A 453 -13.00 -4.00 7.93
CA GLY A 453 -12.17 -4.28 9.10
C GLY A 453 -13.02 -4.89 10.22
N ASN A 454 -12.48 -5.89 10.93
CA ASN A 454 -13.10 -6.47 12.12
C ASN A 454 -12.80 -5.60 13.36
N LEU A 455 -11.59 -5.02 13.41
CA LEU A 455 -11.05 -4.28 14.55
C LEU A 455 -10.69 -2.83 14.23
N PHE A 456 -10.52 -2.51 12.94
CA PHE A 456 -10.18 -1.16 12.48
C PHE A 456 -11.18 -0.66 11.44
N TYR A 457 -11.20 0.65 11.22
CA TYR A 457 -12.03 1.27 10.17
C TYR A 457 -11.69 0.70 8.78
N PRO A 458 -12.58 0.83 7.78
CA PRO A 458 -12.30 0.41 6.41
C PRO A 458 -10.97 0.94 5.86
N TYR A 459 -10.24 0.14 5.08
CA TYR A 459 -9.06 0.63 4.38
C TYR A 459 -9.46 1.73 3.36
N PRO A 460 -8.80 2.90 3.33
CA PRO A 460 -9.22 3.99 2.44
C PRO A 460 -9.03 3.65 0.96
N HIS A 461 -9.99 4.02 0.12
CA HIS A 461 -9.93 3.76 -1.32
C HIS A 461 -8.78 4.49 -2.03
N SER A 462 -8.43 5.69 -1.57
CA SER A 462 -7.38 6.55 -2.11
C SER A 462 -5.98 6.24 -1.56
N ALA A 463 -5.83 5.26 -0.65
CA ALA A 463 -4.58 5.01 0.05
C ALA A 463 -3.39 4.72 -0.89
N THR A 464 -3.62 3.98 -1.98
CA THR A 464 -2.57 3.70 -2.97
C THR A 464 -2.14 4.96 -3.73
N ALA A 465 -3.08 5.86 -4.05
CA ALA A 465 -2.79 7.11 -4.72
C ALA A 465 -2.01 8.06 -3.81
N THR A 466 -2.42 8.18 -2.54
CA THR A 466 -1.72 9.01 -1.55
C THR A 466 -0.30 8.49 -1.26
N ASP A 467 -0.11 7.17 -1.09
CA ASP A 467 1.24 6.60 -0.96
C ASP A 467 2.07 6.81 -2.24
N ARG A 468 1.45 6.90 -3.43
CA ARG A 468 2.14 7.19 -4.70
C ARG A 468 2.67 8.61 -4.78
N GLU A 469 2.01 9.57 -4.14
CA GLU A 469 2.48 10.94 -4.04
C GLU A 469 3.58 11.10 -2.97
N LEU A 470 3.49 10.35 -1.88
CA LEU A 470 4.49 10.38 -0.80
C LEU A 470 5.79 9.68 -1.17
N LEU A 471 5.70 8.47 -1.74
CA LEU A 471 6.86 7.61 -1.95
C LEU A 471 7.58 7.92 -3.28
N PRO A 472 8.92 7.82 -3.31
CA PRO A 472 9.68 8.12 -4.52
C PRO A 472 9.35 7.16 -5.67
N SER A 473 9.47 7.63 -6.90
CA SER A 473 9.07 6.91 -8.11
C SER A 473 9.83 5.60 -8.36
N PHE A 474 11.03 5.45 -7.79
CA PHE A 474 11.83 4.23 -7.87
C PHE A 474 11.38 3.14 -6.90
N HIS A 475 10.34 3.39 -6.09
CA HIS A 475 9.77 2.41 -5.17
C HIS A 475 8.50 1.81 -5.74
N ASP A 476 8.45 0.48 -5.78
CA ASP A 476 7.28 -0.27 -6.22
C ASP A 476 6.27 -0.35 -5.08
N ILE A 477 5.11 0.27 -5.22
CA ILE A 477 4.12 0.37 -4.14
C ILE A 477 3.36 -0.95 -3.97
N SER A 478 3.19 -1.34 -2.71
CA SER A 478 2.31 -2.45 -2.36
C SER A 478 0.85 -2.02 -2.50
N VAL A 479 0.05 -2.78 -3.26
CA VAL A 479 -1.38 -2.49 -3.42
C VAL A 479 -2.20 -3.42 -2.54
N TYR A 480 -2.94 -2.84 -1.60
CA TYR A 480 -3.91 -3.54 -0.74
C TYR A 480 -5.19 -2.72 -0.61
N PRO A 481 -6.39 -3.36 -0.66
CA PRO A 481 -6.62 -4.75 -1.07
C PRO A 481 -6.22 -4.97 -2.54
N LYS A 482 -5.64 -6.14 -2.85
CA LYS A 482 -5.39 -6.52 -4.25
C LYS A 482 -6.74 -6.76 -4.92
N LYS A 483 -7.14 -5.87 -5.82
CA LYS A 483 -8.30 -6.04 -6.70
C LYS A 483 -7.94 -7.04 -7.80
N ASP A 484 -7.82 -8.32 -7.45
CA ASP A 484 -7.66 -9.36 -8.46
C ASP A 484 -8.99 -9.47 -9.21
N VAL A 485 -8.97 -9.16 -10.50
CA VAL A 485 -10.13 -9.40 -11.38
C VAL A 485 -10.36 -10.92 -11.34
N PRO A 486 -11.54 -11.40 -10.87
CA PRO A 486 -11.81 -12.83 -10.84
C PRO A 486 -11.51 -13.45 -12.21
N PHE A 487 -10.75 -14.54 -12.22
CA PHE A 487 -10.37 -15.24 -13.46
C PHE A 487 -11.55 -15.45 -14.41
N PHE A 488 -12.73 -15.70 -13.86
CA PHE A 488 -13.97 -15.90 -14.63
C PHE A 488 -14.37 -14.68 -15.48
N ILE A 489 -14.10 -13.45 -15.02
CA ILE A 489 -14.39 -12.23 -15.81
C ILE A 489 -13.48 -12.17 -17.03
N LEU A 490 -12.16 -12.36 -16.83
CA LEU A 490 -11.19 -12.40 -17.91
C LEU A 490 -11.49 -13.54 -18.89
N PHE A 491 -11.79 -14.73 -18.37
CA PHE A 491 -12.17 -15.90 -19.14
C PHE A 491 -13.43 -15.66 -19.98
N THR A 492 -14.47 -15.09 -19.39
CA THR A 492 -15.73 -14.78 -20.08
C THR A 492 -15.53 -13.70 -21.13
N ALA A 493 -14.79 -12.63 -20.82
CA ALA A 493 -14.47 -11.58 -21.78
C ALA A 493 -13.72 -12.15 -23.00
N VAL A 494 -12.73 -13.02 -22.76
CA VAL A 494 -11.97 -13.69 -23.82
C VAL A 494 -12.87 -14.59 -24.67
N ILE A 495 -13.74 -15.40 -24.06
CA ILE A 495 -14.69 -16.25 -24.80
C ILE A 495 -15.65 -15.40 -25.64
N CYS A 496 -16.20 -14.32 -25.07
CA CYS A 496 -17.09 -13.41 -25.78
C CYS A 496 -16.39 -12.77 -26.98
N SER A 497 -15.16 -12.27 -26.80
CA SER A 497 -14.36 -11.69 -27.89
C SER A 497 -14.04 -12.73 -28.97
N LEU A 498 -13.63 -13.95 -28.59
CA LEU A 498 -13.38 -15.03 -29.54
C LEU A 498 -14.64 -15.43 -30.32
N THR A 499 -15.79 -15.49 -29.65
CA THR A 499 -17.08 -15.82 -30.27
C THR A 499 -17.51 -14.73 -31.25
N ALA A 500 -17.33 -13.45 -30.91
CA ALA A 500 -17.61 -12.34 -31.81
C ALA A 500 -16.71 -12.36 -33.06
N VAL A 501 -15.42 -12.66 -32.89
CA VAL A 501 -14.47 -12.83 -34.00
C VAL A 501 -14.87 -14.01 -34.88
N LEU A 502 -15.19 -15.17 -34.30
CA LEU A 502 -15.65 -16.35 -35.05
C LEU A 502 -16.95 -16.09 -35.82
N ALA A 503 -17.91 -15.36 -35.22
CA ALA A 503 -19.14 -14.97 -35.89
C ALA A 503 -18.86 -14.06 -37.10
N CYS A 504 -17.98 -13.08 -36.94
CA CYS A 504 -17.54 -12.20 -38.03
C CYS A 504 -16.85 -12.99 -39.15
N LEU A 505 -15.90 -13.88 -38.80
CA LEU A 505 -15.21 -14.73 -39.77
C LEU A 505 -16.15 -15.68 -40.51
N THR A 506 -17.15 -16.24 -39.82
CA THR A 506 -18.16 -17.12 -40.44
C THR A 506 -19.02 -16.38 -41.46
N HIS A 507 -19.28 -15.09 -41.23
CA HIS A 507 -20.02 -14.27 -42.18
C HIS A 507 -19.15 -13.80 -43.36
N VAL A 508 -17.89 -13.42 -43.12
CA VAL A 508 -16.98 -12.94 -44.18
C VAL A 508 -16.46 -14.11 -45.05
N TYR A 509 -16.33 -15.31 -44.49
CA TYR A 509 -15.78 -16.50 -45.14
C TYR A 509 -16.62 -17.77 -44.91
N PRO A 510 -17.88 -17.82 -45.39
CA PRO A 510 -18.81 -18.90 -45.05
C PRO A 510 -18.35 -20.28 -45.53
N GLU A 511 -17.75 -20.39 -46.73
CA GLU A 511 -17.29 -21.67 -47.26
C GLU A 511 -16.09 -22.24 -46.49
N GLN A 512 -15.11 -21.39 -46.18
CA GLN A 512 -13.90 -21.78 -45.45
C GLN A 512 -14.23 -22.12 -43.99
N MET A 513 -15.12 -21.35 -43.36
CA MET A 513 -15.59 -21.61 -42.00
C MET A 513 -16.52 -22.83 -41.93
N GLY A 514 -17.32 -23.09 -42.96
CA GLY A 514 -18.10 -24.33 -43.08
C GLY A 514 -17.21 -25.57 -43.19
N TRP A 515 -16.11 -25.50 -43.95
CA TRP A 515 -15.11 -26.56 -44.01
C TRP A 515 -14.40 -26.77 -42.67
N LEU A 516 -13.99 -25.69 -42.01
CA LEU A 516 -13.36 -25.74 -40.70
C LEU A 516 -14.31 -26.37 -39.66
N SER A 517 -15.56 -25.93 -39.60
CA SER A 517 -16.59 -26.45 -38.71
C SER A 517 -16.83 -27.96 -38.91
N LYS A 518 -16.96 -28.42 -40.16
CA LYS A 518 -17.09 -29.85 -40.48
C LYS A 518 -15.90 -30.67 -40.00
N LYS A 519 -14.68 -30.17 -40.21
CA LYS A 519 -13.47 -30.84 -39.71
C LYS A 519 -13.43 -30.88 -38.18
N THR A 520 -13.73 -29.77 -37.51
CA THR A 520 -13.71 -29.71 -36.04
C THR A 520 -14.76 -30.64 -35.44
N LEU A 521 -15.98 -30.67 -35.98
CA LEU A 521 -17.03 -31.62 -35.56
C LEU A 521 -16.60 -33.07 -35.77
N HIS A 522 -16.04 -33.38 -36.94
CA HIS A 522 -15.53 -34.73 -37.21
C HIS A 522 -14.41 -35.12 -36.23
N TRP A 523 -13.48 -34.23 -35.91
CA TRP A 523 -12.43 -34.48 -34.92
C TRP A 523 -13.01 -34.71 -33.52
N PHE A 524 -14.01 -33.92 -33.13
CA PHE A 524 -14.62 -34.02 -31.80
C PHE A 524 -15.47 -35.28 -31.62
N PHE A 525 -16.21 -35.69 -32.66
CA PHE A 525 -17.09 -36.85 -32.62
C PHE A 525 -16.41 -38.16 -33.06
N SER A 526 -15.23 -38.12 -33.68
CA SER A 526 -14.50 -39.31 -34.12
C SER A 526 -14.21 -40.31 -32.97
N PRO A 527 -13.79 -39.90 -31.75
CA PRO A 527 -13.60 -40.82 -30.63
C PRO A 527 -14.90 -41.49 -30.18
N MET A 528 -16.00 -40.72 -30.17
CA MET A 528 -17.32 -41.25 -29.82
C MET A 528 -17.84 -42.22 -30.88
N HIS A 529 -17.60 -41.92 -32.16
CA HIS A 529 -17.98 -42.81 -33.26
C HIS A 529 -17.20 -44.12 -33.22
N TYR A 530 -15.89 -44.06 -32.93
CA TYR A 530 -15.06 -45.24 -32.71
C TYR A 530 -15.53 -46.10 -31.52
N LEU A 531 -15.92 -45.46 -30.41
CA LEU A 531 -16.50 -46.16 -29.25
C LEU A 531 -17.84 -46.82 -29.61
N PHE A 532 -18.68 -46.13 -30.39
CA PHE A 532 -19.96 -46.64 -30.84
C PHE A 532 -19.80 -47.86 -31.77
N GLU A 533 -18.90 -47.80 -32.76
CA GLU A 533 -18.59 -48.93 -33.63
C GLU A 533 -18.06 -50.13 -32.83
N LYS A 534 -17.24 -49.87 -31.80
CA LYS A 534 -16.71 -50.95 -30.95
C LYS A 534 -17.81 -51.59 -30.08
N LEU A 535 -18.75 -50.79 -29.60
CA LEU A 535 -19.94 -51.26 -28.88
C LEU A 535 -20.90 -52.04 -29.79
N GLU A 536 -21.12 -51.58 -31.01
CA GLU A 536 -21.97 -52.22 -32.02
C GLU A 536 -21.38 -53.57 -32.45
N ASN A 537 -20.06 -53.63 -32.68
CA ASN A 537 -19.35 -54.88 -32.96
C ASN A 537 -19.38 -55.87 -31.78
N MET A 538 -19.33 -55.38 -30.54
CA MET A 538 -19.51 -56.21 -29.33
C MET A 538 -20.95 -56.74 -29.22
N LEU A 539 -21.95 -55.92 -29.52
CA LEU A 539 -23.37 -56.30 -29.53
C LEU A 539 -23.69 -57.32 -30.63
N LEU A 540 -23.10 -57.17 -31.82
CA LEU A 540 -23.22 -58.13 -32.92
C LEU A 540 -22.53 -59.46 -32.60
N ALA A 541 -21.40 -59.43 -31.88
CA ALA A 541 -20.72 -60.64 -31.40
C ALA A 541 -21.52 -61.40 -30.31
N LEU A 542 -22.45 -60.71 -29.62
CA LEU A 542 -23.33 -61.30 -28.60
C LEU A 542 -24.67 -61.79 -29.17
N SER A 543 -24.96 -61.58 -30.46
CA SER A 543 -26.20 -62.02 -31.11
C SER A 543 -26.07 -63.44 -31.68
N PRO A 544 -26.86 -64.44 -31.23
CA PRO A 544 -26.76 -65.80 -31.73
C PRO A 544 -27.50 -65.95 -33.08
N GLY A 545 -26.73 -66.03 -34.16
CA GLY A 545 -27.02 -66.76 -35.41
C GLY A 545 -28.31 -66.46 -36.18
N SER A 546 -28.19 -65.75 -37.32
CA SER A 546 -29.03 -66.04 -38.49
C SER A 546 -28.19 -66.83 -39.51
N SER A 547 -28.65 -68.05 -39.77
CA SER A 547 -27.94 -69.08 -40.52
C SER A 547 -27.69 -68.75 -41.99
N ARG A 548 -26.52 -69.19 -42.46
CA ARG A 548 -26.13 -69.49 -43.85
C ARG A 548 -27.30 -69.81 -44.80
N LYS A 549 -27.29 -69.21 -45.99
CA LYS A 549 -27.49 -69.95 -47.26
C LYS A 549 -26.53 -69.42 -48.33
N LEU A 550 -26.03 -70.40 -49.11
CA LEU A 550 -25.03 -70.39 -50.18
C LEU A 550 -24.94 -69.11 -51.03
#